data_AF-A0A9J7LEQ4-F1
#
_entry.id   AF-A0A9J7LEQ4-F1
#
_cell.length_a   1.000
_cell.length_b   1.000
_cell.length_c   1.000
_cell.angle_alpha   90.00
_cell.angle_beta   90.00
_cell.angle_gamma   90.00
#
_symmetry.space_group_name_H-M   'P 1'
#
loop_
_entity.id
_entity.type
_entity.pdbx_description
1 polymer ?
#
loop_
_entity_poly.entity_id
_entity_poly.type
_entity_poly.pdbx_seq_one_letter_code
_entity_poly.pdbx_strand_id
1 'polypeptide(L)'
;MEKLPRWCVVLAVLVGLVRGSDVVRETAYGKVRGNLRDVTTATGVKQVEVFLGVPYARSPAGTRRFSRPEKPIRWAGVRNALSAGPPCPQPTAPAIAGYRQVGTTPDEDCLFLNIYAPKHSKKPKKYPVLVFVHGGDFMFGTGSAYDGSLLAATQNIVVVTINYRLGVLGFLTMGDNDLQGNYGIMDQIEALKWVRKNIANFSGVRSEVTVFGHQSGASCVSVLMVSPLAKDLFKRTILSSGSPLQPVSVRPADQVVRQTRALAKHFNCDGFTSTLQMLDCLNKIRYEALVAQETIVHLEVAELPKWTPVVDRKVLPVPMDQQLRRMQVNGEACMLGFTGTEWASKAAIELALDGGMSAAEFRMLIENIINQIYPDAPEEVADLVTYEYTSWLRPGDRFATRNSYIQAISDALYVAPAIQSAAGTTLAGLSTYVYQFSGSDGRSLPGALDDVSLIFPEQPARGAAAELSAAIMDLVGSFGRTGTPQWETENLHIFSQEAQDFLKIDNINDTREENFPRRKQVTFWNKIVPSLITAAERAQKNAGPTSASDRAVPTVQAPDISWTTKGVIIGIMVIGIFLPVMTLFFVLYVMDFRKQWRKRKLSNKMTDENRYAPPPTVAANDRPPYPRFQITEDQD
;
A
#
# COMPACT_ATOMS: atom_id res chain seq x y z
N MET A 1 7.11 38.01 -68.93
CA MET A 1 6.66 37.00 -67.94
C MET A 1 7.91 36.41 -67.30
N GLU A 2 8.37 37.01 -66.22
CA GLU A 2 9.46 36.46 -65.40
C GLU A 2 8.90 36.26 -63.99
N LYS A 3 8.93 35.03 -63.49
CA LYS A 3 8.62 34.70 -62.10
C LYS A 3 9.78 33.91 -61.51
N LEU A 4 10.51 34.57 -60.62
CA LEU A 4 11.50 33.97 -59.73
C LEU A 4 10.87 32.96 -58.74
N PRO A 5 11.59 31.90 -58.35
CA PRO A 5 11.11 30.93 -57.36
C PRO A 5 11.53 31.27 -55.92
N ARG A 6 10.51 31.33 -55.06
CA ARG A 6 10.41 30.79 -53.69
C ARG A 6 11.73 30.49 -52.96
N TRP A 7 12.16 31.44 -52.13
CA TRP A 7 12.84 31.17 -50.86
C TRP A 7 11.99 31.75 -49.73
N CYS A 8 12.13 31.18 -48.52
CA CYS A 8 11.44 31.48 -47.26
C CYS A 8 10.15 30.69 -46.98
N VAL A 9 10.28 29.55 -46.28
CA VAL A 9 9.66 29.32 -44.96
C VAL A 9 10.52 28.27 -44.22
N VAL A 10 11.40 28.70 -43.33
CA VAL A 10 11.93 27.83 -42.25
C VAL A 10 10.91 27.90 -41.13
N LEU A 11 10.12 26.84 -40.97
CA LEU A 11 9.17 26.68 -39.87
C LEU A 11 9.95 26.23 -38.63
N ALA A 12 10.21 27.15 -37.71
CA ALA A 12 10.67 26.84 -36.36
C ALA A 12 9.56 26.11 -35.60
N VAL A 13 9.72 24.80 -35.40
CA VAL A 13 8.92 24.03 -34.45
C VAL A 13 9.41 24.40 -33.05
N LEU A 14 8.81 25.44 -32.46
CA LEU A 14 8.88 25.68 -31.03
C LEU A 14 8.09 24.58 -30.34
N VAL A 15 8.78 23.55 -29.86
CA VAL A 15 8.28 22.69 -28.79
C VAL A 15 8.08 23.60 -27.57
N GLY A 16 6.86 24.07 -27.38
CA GLY A 16 6.44 24.76 -26.17
C GLY A 16 6.49 23.79 -24.99
N LEU A 17 7.66 23.62 -24.40
CA LEU A 17 7.77 23.26 -23.00
C LEU A 17 7.03 24.34 -22.23
N VAL A 18 5.81 24.04 -21.75
CA VAL A 18 5.11 24.85 -20.77
C VAL A 18 5.97 24.81 -19.50
N ARG A 19 6.97 25.69 -19.42
CA ARG A 19 7.71 25.96 -18.19
C ARG A 19 6.74 26.71 -17.29
N GLY A 20 6.07 25.97 -16.40
CA GLY A 20 5.39 26.56 -15.26
C GLY A 20 6.34 27.52 -14.56
N SER A 21 5.85 28.67 -14.11
CA SER A 21 6.72 29.67 -13.48
C SER A 21 7.40 29.07 -12.25
N ASP A 22 8.73 29.15 -12.19
CA ASP A 22 9.52 28.66 -11.06
C ASP A 22 9.10 29.41 -9.78
N VAL A 23 8.93 28.66 -8.69
CA VAL A 23 8.63 29.23 -7.36
C VAL A 23 9.69 28.78 -6.38
N VAL A 24 10.29 29.72 -5.64
CA VAL A 24 11.31 29.42 -4.62
C VAL A 24 10.74 29.63 -3.22
N ARG A 25 11.01 28.68 -2.32
CA ARG A 25 10.68 28.75 -0.89
C ARG A 25 11.89 28.43 -0.04
N GLU A 26 11.94 29.04 1.14
CA GLU A 26 13.00 28.80 2.12
C GLU A 26 12.57 27.71 3.09
N THR A 27 13.50 26.82 3.42
CA THR A 27 13.37 25.84 4.51
C THR A 27 14.47 26.13 5.53
N ALA A 28 14.37 25.54 6.72
CA ALA A 28 15.42 25.59 7.73
C ALA A 28 16.75 24.97 7.27
N TYR A 29 16.75 24.21 6.17
CA TYR A 29 17.92 23.51 5.63
C TYR A 29 18.48 24.14 4.35
N GLY A 30 17.74 25.06 3.71
CA GLY A 30 18.13 25.71 2.46
C GLY A 30 16.92 26.05 1.59
N LYS A 31 17.15 26.73 0.46
CA LYS A 31 16.08 27.11 -0.48
C LYS A 31 15.73 25.94 -1.41
N VAL A 32 14.46 25.79 -1.74
CA VAL A 32 13.95 24.83 -2.72
C VAL A 32 13.22 25.54 -3.84
N ARG A 33 13.39 25.06 -5.08
CA ARG A 33 12.68 25.54 -6.28
C ARG A 33 11.65 24.50 -6.71
N GLY A 34 10.38 24.86 -6.65
CA GLY A 34 9.25 24.12 -7.21
C GLY A 34 8.69 24.82 -8.45
N ASN A 35 7.51 24.37 -8.89
CA ASN A 35 6.81 24.89 -10.06
C ASN A 35 5.40 25.33 -9.72
N LEU A 36 4.88 26.32 -10.44
CA LEU A 36 3.45 26.60 -10.48
C LEU A 36 2.77 25.70 -11.52
N ARG A 37 1.71 25.00 -11.13
CA ARG A 37 0.88 24.14 -12.01
C ARG A 37 -0.54 24.66 -12.07
N ASP A 38 -1.09 24.67 -13.28
CA ASP A 38 -2.52 24.89 -13.51
C ASP A 38 -3.28 23.58 -13.29
N VAL A 39 -4.35 23.63 -12.52
CA VAL A 39 -5.18 22.50 -12.13
C VAL A 39 -6.62 22.82 -12.51
N THR A 40 -7.19 22.04 -13.42
CA THR A 40 -8.58 22.17 -13.81
C THR A 40 -9.48 21.61 -12.71
N THR A 41 -10.37 22.44 -12.18
CA THR A 41 -11.41 22.05 -11.22
C THR A 41 -12.80 22.27 -11.82
N ALA A 42 -13.85 21.74 -11.18
CA ALA A 42 -15.23 22.00 -11.59
C ALA A 42 -15.57 23.50 -11.63
N THR A 43 -14.91 24.32 -10.79
CA THR A 43 -15.10 25.77 -10.69
C THR A 43 -14.17 26.60 -11.60
N GLY A 44 -13.40 25.95 -12.47
CA GLY A 44 -12.42 26.58 -13.34
C GLY A 44 -10.97 26.21 -13.01
N VAL A 45 -10.02 26.88 -13.66
CA VAL A 45 -8.58 26.61 -13.49
C VAL A 45 -8.05 27.33 -12.25
N LYS A 46 -7.41 26.58 -11.36
CA LYS A 46 -6.70 27.09 -10.18
C LYS A 46 -5.21 26.81 -10.31
N GLN A 47 -4.39 27.55 -9.55
CA GLN A 47 -2.93 27.36 -9.57
C GLN A 47 -2.44 26.79 -8.23
N VAL A 48 -1.52 25.84 -8.32
CA VAL A 48 -0.91 25.14 -7.18
C VAL A 48 0.60 25.22 -7.29
N GLU A 49 1.27 25.54 -6.19
CA GLU A 49 2.72 25.46 -6.05
C GLU A 49 3.10 24.04 -5.68
N VAL A 50 3.97 23.43 -6.48
CA VAL A 50 4.34 22.02 -6.36
C VAL A 50 5.85 21.91 -6.15
N PHE A 51 6.24 21.26 -5.05
CA PHE A 51 7.63 20.95 -4.71
C PHE A 51 7.76 19.44 -4.53
N LEU A 52 8.50 18.77 -5.39
CA LEU A 52 8.66 17.32 -5.38
C LEU A 52 10.08 16.94 -4.94
N GLY A 53 10.22 15.84 -4.20
CA GLY A 53 11.55 15.33 -3.83
C GLY A 53 12.33 16.22 -2.85
N VAL A 54 11.63 16.83 -1.88
CA VAL A 54 12.28 17.64 -0.82
C VAL A 54 12.81 16.71 0.28
N PRO A 55 14.11 16.70 0.59
CA PRO A 55 14.66 15.80 1.61
C PRO A 55 14.20 16.24 3.00
N TYR A 56 13.60 15.32 3.75
CA TYR A 56 13.21 15.56 5.15
C TYR A 56 14.14 14.89 6.15
N ALA A 57 14.97 13.96 5.70
CA ALA A 57 16.04 13.33 6.47
C ALA A 57 17.30 13.15 5.61
N ARG A 58 18.41 12.72 6.23
CA ARG A 58 19.60 12.23 5.50
C ARG A 58 19.28 10.88 4.86
N SER A 59 19.98 10.57 3.78
CA SER A 59 19.99 9.21 3.22
C SER A 59 20.26 8.19 4.33
N PRO A 60 19.39 7.18 4.48
CA PRO A 60 19.61 6.07 5.39
C PRO A 60 20.59 5.05 4.81
N ALA A 61 21.11 5.22 3.58
CA ALA A 61 22.00 4.23 2.96
C ALA A 61 23.31 3.99 3.76
N GLY A 62 23.94 2.85 3.50
CA GLY A 62 25.22 2.47 4.10
C GLY A 62 25.11 2.19 5.60
N THR A 63 25.99 2.76 6.41
CA THR A 63 26.05 2.50 7.87
C THR A 63 24.82 3.02 8.64
N ARG A 64 23.88 3.71 7.96
CA ARG A 64 22.65 4.26 8.54
C ARG A 64 21.42 3.37 8.28
N ARG A 65 21.56 2.28 7.53
CA ARG A 65 20.43 1.50 6.96
C ARG A 65 19.42 1.09 8.01
N PHE A 66 19.90 0.54 9.12
CA PHE A 66 19.10 0.08 10.25
C PHE A 66 19.27 1.00 11.46
N SER A 67 19.26 2.31 11.23
CA SER A 67 19.38 3.33 12.27
C SER A 67 18.23 4.34 12.20
N ARG A 68 18.10 5.15 13.25
CA ARG A 68 17.11 6.23 13.30
C ARG A 68 17.40 7.27 12.20
N PRO A 69 16.37 7.86 11.58
CA PRO A 69 16.58 8.94 10.62
C PRO A 69 17.25 10.13 11.29
N GLU A 70 18.12 10.80 10.54
CA GLU A 70 18.77 12.03 10.97
C GLU A 70 18.28 13.22 10.15
N LYS A 71 18.29 14.40 10.78
CA LYS A 71 17.92 15.67 10.13
C LYS A 71 18.75 15.93 8.86
N PRO A 72 18.18 16.53 7.81
CA PRO A 72 18.89 16.86 6.58
C PRO A 72 20.13 17.72 6.84
N ILE A 73 21.17 17.50 6.02
CA ILE A 73 22.31 18.41 5.95
C ILE A 73 21.86 19.69 5.27
N ARG A 74 22.28 20.85 5.80
CA ARG A 74 21.99 22.14 5.15
C ARG A 74 22.71 22.21 3.80
N TRP A 75 22.05 22.75 2.78
CA TRP A 75 22.66 22.98 1.47
C TRP A 75 22.76 24.48 1.16
N ALA A 76 23.80 24.84 0.40
CA ALA A 76 23.96 26.18 -0.16
C ALA A 76 23.13 26.35 -1.45
N GLY A 77 22.79 27.59 -1.78
CA GLY A 77 22.05 27.90 -3.01
C GLY A 77 20.59 27.42 -3.00
N VAL A 78 20.07 27.08 -4.18
CA VAL A 78 18.68 26.65 -4.39
C VAL A 78 18.68 25.22 -4.93
N ARG A 79 18.05 24.30 -4.20
CA ARG A 79 17.88 22.91 -4.63
C ARG A 79 16.64 22.78 -5.50
N ASN A 80 16.73 22.07 -6.62
CA ASN A 80 15.57 21.77 -7.44
C ASN A 80 14.67 20.74 -6.74
N ALA A 81 13.39 21.06 -6.64
CA ALA A 81 12.32 20.21 -6.15
C ALA A 81 11.25 20.07 -7.25
N LEU A 82 11.69 19.68 -8.45
CA LEU A 82 10.89 19.66 -9.68
C LEU A 82 10.44 18.25 -10.08
N SER A 83 11.02 17.24 -9.45
CA SER A 83 10.80 15.82 -9.72
C SER A 83 10.75 15.07 -8.40
N ALA A 84 9.91 14.03 -8.32
CA ALA A 84 9.83 13.20 -7.13
C ALA A 84 11.18 12.53 -6.84
N GLY A 85 11.48 12.34 -5.56
CA GLY A 85 12.58 11.47 -5.14
C GLY A 85 12.26 10.00 -5.45
N PRO A 86 13.26 9.12 -5.45
CA PRO A 86 13.04 7.71 -5.70
C PRO A 86 12.16 7.08 -4.60
N PRO A 87 11.34 6.08 -4.96
CA PRO A 87 10.68 5.25 -3.97
C PRO A 87 11.72 4.47 -3.14
N CYS A 88 11.36 4.11 -1.90
CA CYS A 88 12.21 3.23 -1.10
C CYS A 88 12.30 1.82 -1.71
N PRO A 89 13.38 1.06 -1.45
CA PRO A 89 13.53 -0.28 -2.00
C PRO A 89 12.36 -1.18 -1.60
N GLN A 90 11.81 -1.87 -2.58
CA GLN A 90 10.60 -2.69 -2.46
C GLN A 90 10.56 -3.74 -3.58
N PRO A 91 9.82 -4.85 -3.42
CA PRO A 91 9.71 -5.88 -4.46
C PRO A 91 9.18 -5.35 -5.79
N THR A 92 9.64 -5.91 -6.92
CA THR A 92 9.19 -5.54 -8.27
C THR A 92 7.97 -6.35 -8.75
N ALA A 93 7.33 -5.86 -9.82
CA ALA A 93 5.91 -6.04 -10.13
C ALA A 93 5.37 -7.35 -10.77
N PRO A 94 6.00 -8.54 -10.76
CA PRO A 94 5.22 -9.78 -10.89
C PRO A 94 4.57 -10.19 -9.55
N ALA A 95 5.08 -9.69 -8.41
CA ALA A 95 4.68 -10.15 -7.08
C ALA A 95 3.48 -9.38 -6.48
N ILE A 96 3.02 -8.30 -7.13
CA ILE A 96 1.96 -7.42 -6.60
C ILE A 96 1.06 -7.01 -7.77
N ALA A 97 0.06 -7.83 -8.11
CA ALA A 97 -0.91 -7.43 -9.13
C ALA A 97 -1.66 -6.18 -8.66
N GLY A 98 -1.84 -5.20 -9.55
CA GLY A 98 -2.63 -3.99 -9.27
C GLY A 98 -1.90 -2.78 -8.69
N TYR A 99 -0.66 -2.91 -8.20
CA TYR A 99 0.11 -1.76 -7.69
C TYR A 99 1.11 -1.26 -8.73
N ARG A 100 0.90 -0.02 -9.20
CA ARG A 100 1.77 0.62 -10.17
C ARG A 100 3.00 1.23 -9.48
N GLN A 101 4.20 0.78 -9.83
CA GLN A 101 5.40 1.53 -9.49
C GLN A 101 5.42 2.83 -10.33
N VAL A 102 5.14 3.96 -9.68
CA VAL A 102 5.19 5.29 -10.29
C VAL A 102 6.49 5.97 -9.88
N GLY A 103 7.45 6.11 -10.80
CA GLY A 103 8.64 6.92 -10.58
C GLY A 103 9.95 6.35 -11.15
N THR A 104 11.05 6.86 -10.60
CA THR A 104 12.43 6.43 -10.87
C THR A 104 12.74 5.09 -10.19
N THR A 105 13.87 4.48 -10.53
CA THR A 105 14.36 3.25 -9.88
C THR A 105 14.40 3.42 -8.35
N PRO A 106 13.95 2.42 -7.56
CA PRO A 106 14.05 2.46 -6.11
C PRO A 106 15.50 2.60 -5.62
N ASP A 107 15.70 3.38 -4.56
CA ASP A 107 17.02 3.68 -3.98
C ASP A 107 16.91 3.78 -2.45
N GLU A 108 17.99 3.47 -1.71
CA GLU A 108 18.03 3.64 -0.25
C GLU A 108 18.00 5.12 0.16
N ASP A 109 18.53 6.04 -0.65
CA ASP A 109 18.27 7.47 -0.48
C ASP A 109 16.84 7.80 -0.94
N CYS A 110 15.86 7.51 -0.09
CA CYS A 110 14.43 7.65 -0.41
C CYS A 110 13.63 8.55 0.54
N LEU A 111 14.26 9.15 1.57
CA LEU A 111 13.55 9.92 2.61
C LEU A 111 13.20 11.34 2.16
N PHE A 112 12.27 11.39 1.21
CA PHE A 112 11.75 12.59 0.57
C PHE A 112 10.26 12.81 0.84
N LEU A 113 9.84 14.06 0.77
CA LEU A 113 8.45 14.46 0.76
C LEU A 113 8.13 15.36 -0.44
N ASN A 114 6.85 15.40 -0.80
CA ASN A 114 6.29 16.27 -1.83
C ASN A 114 5.29 17.23 -1.19
N ILE A 115 5.21 18.46 -1.68
CA ILE A 115 4.34 19.51 -1.16
C ILE A 115 3.51 20.09 -2.31
N TYR A 116 2.19 20.12 -2.12
CA TYR A 116 1.22 20.72 -3.01
C TYR A 116 0.47 21.80 -2.21
N ALA A 117 0.70 23.06 -2.56
CA ALA A 117 0.15 24.19 -1.82
C ALA A 117 -0.69 25.08 -2.75
N PRO A 118 -1.87 25.58 -2.32
CA PRO A 118 -2.59 26.59 -3.07
C PRO A 118 -1.69 27.79 -3.35
N LYS A 119 -1.78 28.37 -4.55
CA LYS A 119 -0.92 29.50 -4.96
C LYS A 119 -0.93 30.62 -3.92
N HIS A 120 0.27 31.10 -3.58
CA HIS A 120 0.42 32.24 -2.69
C HIS A 120 -0.19 33.50 -3.32
N SER A 121 -1.17 34.11 -2.64
CA SER A 121 -1.81 35.34 -3.09
C SER A 121 -1.11 36.58 -2.49
N LYS A 122 -1.35 37.78 -3.05
CA LYS A 122 -0.81 39.04 -2.52
C LYS A 122 -1.19 39.29 -1.04
N LYS A 123 -2.29 38.70 -0.57
CA LYS A 123 -2.60 38.56 0.86
C LYS A 123 -2.31 37.11 1.27
N PRO A 124 -1.27 36.83 2.07
CA PRO A 124 -0.91 35.46 2.42
C PRO A 124 -2.05 34.80 3.20
N LYS A 125 -2.83 33.96 2.53
CA LYS A 125 -3.76 33.03 3.18
C LYS A 125 -2.95 31.88 3.74
N LYS A 126 -3.32 31.44 4.94
CA LYS A 126 -2.75 30.24 5.55
C LYS A 126 -3.78 29.12 5.50
N TYR A 127 -3.31 27.91 5.28
CA TYR A 127 -4.15 26.74 5.04
C TYR A 127 -3.78 25.63 6.03
N PRO A 128 -4.73 24.79 6.47
CA PRO A 128 -4.39 23.57 7.20
C PRO A 128 -3.55 22.64 6.32
N VAL A 129 -2.86 21.71 6.96
CA VAL A 129 -1.89 20.81 6.32
C VAL A 129 -2.38 19.38 6.46
N LEU A 130 -2.51 18.68 5.34
CA LEU A 130 -2.76 17.25 5.30
C LEU A 130 -1.44 16.53 4.98
N VAL A 131 -0.96 15.67 5.87
CA VAL A 131 0.22 14.83 5.63
C VAL A 131 -0.23 13.41 5.37
N PHE A 132 -0.03 12.92 4.15
CA PHE A 132 -0.47 11.61 3.69
C PHE A 132 0.65 10.56 3.83
N VAL A 133 0.31 9.45 4.50
CA VAL A 133 1.14 8.27 4.70
C VAL A 133 0.56 7.13 3.87
N HIS A 134 1.27 6.73 2.81
CA HIS A 134 0.79 5.70 1.90
C HIS A 134 0.74 4.31 2.55
N GLY A 135 -0.14 3.47 2.04
CA GLY A 135 -0.20 2.04 2.33
C GLY A 135 0.73 1.21 1.45
N GLY A 136 0.46 -0.09 1.39
CA GLY A 136 1.25 -1.09 0.66
C GLY A 136 1.84 -2.19 1.55
N ASP A 137 1.06 -2.70 2.50
CA ASP A 137 1.42 -3.78 3.44
C ASP A 137 2.75 -3.56 4.20
N PHE A 138 3.18 -2.30 4.39
CA PHE A 138 4.52 -1.90 4.87
C PHE A 138 5.69 -2.30 3.95
N MET A 139 5.42 -2.94 2.81
CA MET A 139 6.41 -3.57 1.91
C MET A 139 6.68 -2.76 0.65
N PHE A 140 5.67 -2.04 0.18
CA PHE A 140 5.69 -1.32 -1.09
C PHE A 140 4.89 -0.02 -0.99
N GLY A 141 4.94 0.78 -2.05
CA GLY A 141 4.29 2.08 -2.14
C GLY A 141 5.27 3.24 -2.17
N THR A 142 4.74 4.43 -2.46
CA THR A 142 5.49 5.69 -2.53
C THR A 142 4.54 6.87 -2.44
N GLY A 143 4.96 7.94 -1.77
CA GLY A 143 4.21 9.20 -1.72
C GLY A 143 4.07 9.86 -3.09
N SER A 144 4.96 9.55 -4.05
CA SER A 144 4.88 10.08 -5.42
C SER A 144 3.75 9.51 -6.27
N ALA A 145 3.10 8.43 -5.82
CA ALA A 145 1.94 7.85 -6.50
C ALA A 145 0.66 8.68 -6.31
N TYR A 146 0.65 9.64 -5.37
CA TYR A 146 -0.53 10.40 -4.97
C TYR A 146 -0.34 11.88 -5.29
N ASP A 147 -0.95 12.37 -6.37
CA ASP A 147 -0.88 13.79 -6.75
C ASP A 147 -1.87 14.62 -5.91
N GLY A 148 -1.34 15.38 -4.96
CA GLY A 148 -2.14 16.25 -4.08
C GLY A 148 -2.63 17.54 -4.74
N SER A 149 -2.37 17.79 -6.03
CA SER A 149 -2.68 19.06 -6.69
C SER A 149 -4.18 19.36 -6.71
N LEU A 150 -5.02 18.38 -7.07
CA LEU A 150 -6.47 18.59 -7.14
C LEU A 150 -7.05 18.87 -5.75
N LEU A 151 -6.69 18.05 -4.76
CA LEU A 151 -7.13 18.21 -3.38
C LEU A 151 -6.70 19.57 -2.79
N ALA A 152 -5.45 19.98 -3.01
CA ALA A 152 -4.97 21.29 -2.58
C ALA A 152 -5.78 22.43 -3.22
N ALA A 153 -6.05 22.34 -4.53
CA ALA A 153 -6.78 23.35 -5.29
C ALA A 153 -8.27 23.45 -4.89
N THR A 154 -8.95 22.32 -4.68
CA THR A 154 -10.38 22.29 -4.39
C THR A 154 -10.66 22.59 -2.92
N GLN A 155 -9.85 22.04 -2.01
CA GLN A 155 -10.11 22.08 -0.58
C GLN A 155 -9.38 23.19 0.18
N ASN A 156 -8.54 23.98 -0.50
CA ASN A 156 -7.76 25.04 0.14
C ASN A 156 -6.94 24.51 1.33
N ILE A 157 -6.22 23.41 1.11
CA ILE A 157 -5.34 22.79 2.10
C ILE A 157 -3.96 22.61 1.49
N VAL A 158 -2.90 22.61 2.31
CA VAL A 158 -1.58 22.15 1.87
C VAL A 158 -1.54 20.64 1.99
N VAL A 159 -1.20 19.94 0.92
CA VAL A 159 -1.04 18.48 0.92
C VAL A 159 0.44 18.14 0.90
N VAL A 160 0.86 17.25 1.79
CA VAL A 160 2.21 16.70 1.86
C VAL A 160 2.15 15.20 1.72
N THR A 161 2.85 14.62 0.76
CA THR A 161 3.00 13.15 0.65
C THR A 161 4.43 12.77 1.01
N ILE A 162 4.63 11.66 1.73
CA ILE A 162 5.95 11.25 2.23
C ILE A 162 6.31 9.85 1.76
N ASN A 163 7.61 9.62 1.56
CA ASN A 163 8.19 8.29 1.52
C ASN A 163 8.72 7.93 2.92
N TYR A 164 8.71 6.65 3.29
CA TYR A 164 9.32 6.12 4.51
C TYR A 164 9.92 4.74 4.21
N ARG A 165 10.92 4.27 4.98
CA ARG A 165 11.52 2.94 4.75
C ARG A 165 10.48 1.82 4.91
N LEU A 166 10.56 0.85 4.02
CA LEU A 166 9.63 -0.27 3.89
C LEU A 166 10.33 -1.62 4.17
N GLY A 167 9.53 -2.66 4.38
CA GLY A 167 9.96 -4.04 4.54
C GLY A 167 11.06 -4.20 5.58
N VAL A 168 12.04 -5.03 5.25
CA VAL A 168 13.23 -5.30 6.05
C VAL A 168 13.97 -4.01 6.41
N LEU A 169 14.05 -3.04 5.50
CA LEU A 169 14.78 -1.78 5.75
C LEU A 169 14.04 -0.87 6.74
N GLY A 170 12.72 -1.00 6.82
CA GLY A 170 11.87 -0.21 7.70
C GLY A 170 11.61 -0.84 9.07
N PHE A 171 11.62 -2.16 9.18
CA PHE A 171 11.02 -2.84 10.34
C PHE A 171 11.85 -4.00 10.93
N LEU A 172 13.05 -4.29 10.42
CA LEU A 172 13.94 -5.32 10.98
C LEU A 172 14.21 -5.11 12.48
N THR A 173 14.02 -6.16 13.29
CA THR A 173 14.20 -6.08 14.75
C THR A 173 14.66 -7.40 15.34
N MET A 174 15.53 -7.32 16.36
CA MET A 174 15.83 -8.44 17.26
C MET A 174 15.10 -8.31 18.61
N GLY A 175 14.26 -7.27 18.77
CA GLY A 175 13.56 -6.98 20.03
C GLY A 175 14.47 -6.53 21.17
N ASP A 176 15.74 -6.25 20.86
CA ASP A 176 16.75 -5.76 21.80
C ASP A 176 17.11 -4.29 21.53
N ASN A 177 18.07 -3.75 22.29
CA ASN A 177 18.47 -2.35 22.17
C ASN A 177 19.35 -2.05 20.95
N ASP A 178 20.00 -3.06 20.37
CA ASP A 178 20.92 -2.92 19.25
C ASP A 178 20.17 -2.90 17.92
N LEU A 179 19.02 -3.58 17.84
CA LEU A 179 18.14 -3.60 16.68
C LEU A 179 16.67 -3.53 17.09
N GLN A 180 16.21 -2.32 17.39
CA GLN A 180 14.88 -2.06 17.97
C GLN A 180 13.73 -2.20 16.97
N GLY A 181 13.95 -1.92 15.67
CA GLY A 181 12.90 -1.85 14.66
C GLY A 181 12.22 -0.47 14.58
N ASN A 182 11.01 -0.43 14.00
CA ASN A 182 10.19 0.78 13.83
C ASN A 182 10.89 1.94 13.07
N TYR A 183 11.87 1.67 12.23
CA TYR A 183 12.58 2.69 11.46
C TYR A 183 11.65 3.45 10.50
N GLY A 184 10.74 2.73 9.82
CA GLY A 184 9.71 3.34 8.99
C GLY A 184 8.79 4.28 9.76
N ILE A 185 8.43 3.97 11.01
CA ILE A 185 7.65 4.89 11.86
C ILE A 185 8.49 6.10 12.27
N MET A 186 9.75 5.90 12.62
CA MET A 186 10.64 7.00 12.98
C MET A 186 10.89 7.96 11.80
N ASP A 187 10.92 7.44 10.57
CA ASP A 187 10.99 8.24 9.34
C ASP A 187 9.79 9.17 9.23
N GLN A 188 8.58 8.66 9.45
CA GLN A 188 7.35 9.44 9.45
C GLN A 188 7.36 10.52 10.55
N ILE A 189 7.86 10.19 11.75
CA ILE A 189 8.02 11.17 12.84
C ILE A 189 9.00 12.28 12.44
N GLU A 190 10.12 11.96 11.78
CA GLU A 190 11.07 12.96 11.31
C GLU A 190 10.48 13.83 10.18
N ALA A 191 9.68 13.24 9.28
CA ALA A 191 8.92 13.99 8.29
C ALA A 191 7.93 14.97 8.94
N LEU A 192 7.20 14.55 9.99
CA LEU A 192 6.29 15.43 10.73
C LEU A 192 7.03 16.56 11.46
N LYS A 193 8.19 16.28 12.05
CA LYS A 193 9.07 17.33 12.62
C LYS A 193 9.53 18.31 11.55
N TRP A 194 9.86 17.82 10.35
CA TRP A 194 10.19 18.67 9.21
C TRP A 194 9.00 19.55 8.81
N VAL A 195 7.80 18.98 8.68
CA VAL A 195 6.57 19.72 8.35
C VAL A 195 6.33 20.81 9.39
N ARG A 196 6.33 20.47 10.67
CA ARG A 196 6.14 21.43 11.79
C ARG A 196 7.13 22.58 11.72
N LYS A 197 8.40 22.32 11.35
CA LYS A 197 9.45 23.35 11.24
C LYS A 197 9.27 24.24 10.01
N ASN A 198 8.90 23.68 8.87
CA ASN A 198 9.05 24.33 7.56
C ASN A 198 7.74 24.78 6.88
N ILE A 199 6.60 24.13 7.17
CA ILE A 199 5.39 24.24 6.35
C ILE A 199 4.76 25.65 6.33
N ALA A 200 5.08 26.49 7.32
CA ALA A 200 4.69 27.90 7.35
C ALA A 200 5.17 28.68 6.11
N ASN A 201 6.34 28.32 5.58
CA ASN A 201 6.89 28.96 4.38
C ASN A 201 6.19 28.48 3.10
N PHE A 202 5.34 27.46 3.19
CA PHE A 202 4.55 26.90 2.09
C PHE A 202 3.06 27.23 2.27
N SER A 203 2.74 28.32 2.98
CA SER A 203 1.37 28.75 3.32
C SER A 203 0.62 27.82 4.28
N GLY A 204 1.27 26.82 4.87
CA GLY A 204 0.65 25.90 5.83
C GLY A 204 0.59 26.45 7.26
N VAL A 205 -0.44 26.10 8.01
CA VAL A 205 -0.55 26.38 9.44
C VAL A 205 0.06 25.23 10.21
N ARG A 206 1.18 25.49 10.90
CA ARG A 206 1.91 24.46 11.66
C ARG A 206 1.01 23.70 12.63
N SER A 207 0.05 24.37 13.27
CA SER A 207 -0.83 23.81 14.32
C SER A 207 -2.05 23.09 13.78
N GLU A 208 -2.38 23.24 12.51
CA GLU A 208 -3.52 22.57 11.88
C GLU A 208 -3.00 21.47 10.95
N VAL A 209 -2.26 20.51 11.52
CA VAL A 209 -1.73 19.36 10.78
C VAL A 209 -2.66 18.17 11.03
N THR A 210 -3.20 17.61 9.95
CA THR A 210 -3.94 16.35 9.94
C THR A 210 -3.08 15.27 9.28
N VAL A 211 -2.86 14.15 9.96
CA VAL A 211 -2.13 13.00 9.38
C VAL A 211 -3.14 12.00 8.85
N PHE A 212 -3.04 11.68 7.57
CA PHE A 212 -3.93 10.74 6.89
C PHE A 212 -3.12 9.52 6.46
N GLY A 213 -3.44 8.35 7.01
CA GLY A 213 -2.94 7.07 6.54
C GLY A 213 -3.99 6.26 5.79
N HIS A 214 -3.55 5.51 4.78
CA HIS A 214 -4.36 4.48 4.12
C HIS A 214 -3.74 3.10 4.33
N GLN A 215 -4.57 2.09 4.65
CA GLN A 215 -4.15 0.70 4.78
C GLN A 215 -3.01 0.56 5.82
N SER A 216 -1.86 -0.03 5.48
CA SER A 216 -0.69 -0.06 6.39
C SER A 216 -0.18 1.34 6.78
N GLY A 217 -0.45 2.36 5.97
CA GLY A 217 -0.25 3.76 6.35
C GLY A 217 -1.19 4.19 7.47
N ALA A 218 -2.46 3.75 7.49
CA ALA A 218 -3.38 3.98 8.60
C ALA A 218 -2.91 3.24 9.88
N SER A 219 -2.37 2.03 9.74
CA SER A 219 -1.70 1.34 10.85
C SER A 219 -0.51 2.14 11.39
N CYS A 220 0.31 2.73 10.51
CA CYS A 220 1.40 3.61 10.94
C CYS A 220 0.87 4.85 11.68
N VAL A 221 -0.14 5.52 11.16
CA VAL A 221 -0.78 6.68 11.82
C VAL A 221 -1.37 6.29 13.17
N SER A 222 -1.93 5.09 13.30
CA SER A 222 -2.39 4.57 14.58
C SER A 222 -1.25 4.48 15.60
N VAL A 223 -0.04 4.04 15.20
CA VAL A 223 1.14 4.09 16.09
C VAL A 223 1.51 5.54 16.44
N LEU A 224 1.44 6.48 15.49
CA LEU A 224 1.68 7.90 15.76
C LEU A 224 0.68 8.49 16.76
N MET A 225 -0.58 8.04 16.74
CA MET A 225 -1.61 8.46 17.71
C MET A 225 -1.22 8.14 19.15
N VAL A 226 -0.42 7.12 19.41
CA VAL A 226 -0.07 6.73 20.80
C VAL A 226 1.43 6.86 21.10
N SER A 227 2.23 7.28 20.11
CA SER A 227 3.67 7.40 20.28
C SER A 227 4.02 8.67 21.06
N PRO A 228 4.78 8.57 22.17
CA PRO A 228 5.25 9.76 22.88
C PRO A 228 6.20 10.62 22.02
N LEU A 229 6.84 10.01 21.01
CA LEU A 229 7.74 10.71 20.09
C LEU A 229 7.01 11.55 19.03
N ALA A 230 5.71 11.34 18.86
CA ALA A 230 4.86 12.06 17.91
C ALA A 230 3.98 13.13 18.58
N LYS A 231 4.10 13.30 19.90
CA LYS A 231 3.36 14.30 20.67
C LYS A 231 3.58 15.71 20.09
N ASP A 232 2.49 16.47 19.99
CA ASP A 232 2.44 17.84 19.49
C ASP A 232 2.89 18.04 18.02
N LEU A 233 3.04 16.97 17.24
CA LEU A 233 3.41 17.05 15.83
C LEU A 233 2.23 17.20 14.88
N PHE A 234 1.04 16.79 15.32
CA PHE A 234 -0.21 16.89 14.57
C PHE A 234 -1.39 17.14 15.50
N LYS A 235 -2.52 17.52 14.92
CA LYS A 235 -3.76 17.86 15.61
C LYS A 235 -4.84 16.80 15.38
N ARG A 236 -4.92 16.20 14.19
CA ARG A 236 -6.00 15.27 13.82
C ARG A 236 -5.47 14.08 13.02
N THR A 237 -6.26 13.01 12.95
CA THR A 237 -5.92 11.81 12.17
C THR A 237 -7.06 11.35 11.28
N ILE A 238 -6.73 10.88 10.09
CA ILE A 238 -7.64 10.15 9.19
C ILE A 238 -7.05 8.77 8.96
N LEU A 239 -7.86 7.75 9.12
CA LEU A 239 -7.49 6.34 9.03
C LEU A 239 -8.43 5.67 8.03
N SER A 240 -8.01 5.55 6.77
CA SER A 240 -8.78 4.82 5.75
C SER A 240 -8.29 3.38 5.63
N SER A 241 -9.21 2.43 5.69
CA SER A 241 -8.96 0.98 5.57
C SER A 241 -7.87 0.47 6.51
N GLY A 242 -7.84 1.00 7.73
CA GLY A 242 -6.98 0.50 8.81
C GLY A 242 -7.32 1.15 10.14
N SER A 243 -6.94 0.51 11.25
CA SER A 243 -7.32 0.98 12.59
C SER A 243 -6.33 0.62 13.71
N PRO A 244 -6.40 1.31 14.87
CA PRO A 244 -5.56 1.04 16.04
C PRO A 244 -5.58 -0.39 16.56
N LEU A 245 -6.75 -1.04 16.57
CA LEU A 245 -6.94 -2.38 17.14
C LEU A 245 -6.94 -3.48 16.08
N GLN A 246 -6.57 -3.15 14.84
CA GLN A 246 -6.42 -4.13 13.79
C GLN A 246 -5.32 -5.14 14.17
N PRO A 247 -5.59 -6.47 14.14
CA PRO A 247 -4.59 -7.47 14.56
C PRO A 247 -3.28 -7.43 13.79
N VAL A 248 -3.32 -6.91 12.57
CA VAL A 248 -2.19 -6.84 11.64
C VAL A 248 -1.46 -5.49 11.64
N SER A 249 -1.93 -4.51 12.42
CA SER A 249 -1.33 -3.16 12.48
C SER A 249 -0.01 -3.12 13.24
N VAL A 250 0.07 -3.88 14.34
CA VAL A 250 1.23 -3.94 15.25
C VAL A 250 1.36 -5.37 15.74
N ARG A 251 2.58 -5.92 15.74
CA ARG A 251 2.84 -7.28 16.22
C ARG A 251 3.73 -7.31 17.46
N PRO A 252 3.63 -8.35 18.29
CA PRO A 252 4.66 -8.68 19.26
C PRO A 252 6.04 -8.81 18.58
N ALA A 253 7.08 -8.31 19.25
CA ALA A 253 8.42 -8.25 18.65
C ALA A 253 8.98 -9.64 18.28
N ASP A 254 8.65 -10.68 19.04
CA ASP A 254 9.11 -12.06 18.80
C ASP A 254 8.70 -12.60 17.42
N GLN A 255 7.57 -12.15 16.88
CA GLN A 255 7.09 -12.57 15.56
C GLN A 255 7.99 -12.01 14.45
N VAL A 256 8.37 -10.73 14.55
CA VAL A 256 9.31 -10.10 13.61
C VAL A 256 10.75 -10.58 13.83
N VAL A 257 11.11 -10.97 15.06
CA VAL A 257 12.40 -11.62 15.36
C VAL A 257 12.55 -12.96 14.62
N ARG A 258 11.49 -13.77 14.54
CA ARG A 258 11.52 -15.03 13.77
C ARG A 258 11.84 -14.79 12.30
N GLN A 259 11.20 -13.78 11.70
CA GLN A 259 11.44 -13.37 10.31
C GLN A 259 12.87 -12.85 10.13
N THR A 260 13.36 -12.05 11.08
CA THR A 260 14.74 -11.54 11.10
C THR A 260 15.77 -12.67 11.12
N ARG A 261 15.55 -13.71 11.96
CA ARG A 261 16.44 -14.87 12.04
C ARG A 261 16.40 -15.72 10.76
N ALA A 262 15.21 -15.95 10.20
CA ALA A 262 15.08 -16.66 8.93
C ALA A 262 15.82 -15.93 7.80
N LEU A 263 15.66 -14.61 7.71
CA LEU A 263 16.41 -13.79 6.76
C LEU A 263 17.92 -13.87 6.99
N ALA A 264 18.38 -13.76 8.24
CA ALA A 264 19.81 -13.86 8.56
C ALA A 264 20.40 -15.20 8.10
N LYS A 265 19.67 -16.30 8.28
CA LYS A 265 20.08 -17.63 7.82
C LYS A 265 20.26 -17.70 6.30
N HIS A 266 19.37 -17.09 5.51
CA HIS A 266 19.51 -17.04 4.03
C HIS A 266 20.79 -16.37 3.56
N PHE A 267 21.32 -15.42 4.36
CA PHE A 267 22.56 -14.71 4.04
C PHE A 267 23.78 -15.22 4.83
N ASN A 268 23.67 -16.36 5.53
CA ASN A 268 24.71 -16.90 6.41
C ASN A 268 25.18 -15.90 7.49
N CYS A 269 24.25 -15.07 7.97
CA CYS A 269 24.47 -14.10 9.05
C CYS A 269 23.95 -14.61 10.41
N ASP A 270 23.55 -15.88 10.52
CA ASP A 270 22.98 -16.49 11.72
C ASP A 270 24.01 -17.12 12.68
N GLY A 271 25.27 -17.23 12.27
CA GLY A 271 26.36 -17.81 13.08
C GLY A 271 26.91 -16.91 14.20
N PHE A 272 26.35 -15.71 14.39
CA PHE A 272 26.83 -14.73 15.38
C PHE A 272 26.01 -14.79 16.66
N THR A 273 26.69 -14.64 17.80
CA THR A 273 26.04 -14.58 19.12
C THR A 273 25.55 -13.17 19.48
N SER A 274 26.10 -12.13 18.84
CA SER A 274 25.73 -10.73 19.06
C SER A 274 24.87 -10.17 17.92
N THR A 275 23.80 -9.46 18.28
CA THR A 275 22.95 -8.73 17.33
C THR A 275 23.75 -7.74 16.47
N LEU A 276 24.74 -7.05 17.05
CA LEU A 276 25.57 -6.11 16.31
C LEU A 276 26.43 -6.79 15.22
N GLN A 277 26.94 -8.00 15.49
CA GLN A 277 27.72 -8.76 14.51
C GLN A 277 26.84 -9.29 13.37
N MET A 278 25.66 -9.83 13.70
CA MET A 278 24.65 -10.18 12.69
C MET A 278 24.26 -8.96 11.85
N LEU A 279 24.07 -7.80 12.48
CA LEU A 279 23.72 -6.57 11.81
C LEU A 279 24.84 -6.05 10.89
N ASP A 280 26.11 -6.14 11.30
CA ASP A 280 27.26 -5.82 10.43
C ASP A 280 27.32 -6.74 9.21
N CYS A 281 27.01 -8.03 9.38
CA CYS A 281 26.87 -8.97 8.27
C CYS A 281 25.75 -8.56 7.30
N LEU A 282 24.54 -8.30 7.81
CA LEU A 282 23.39 -7.88 7.00
C LEU A 282 23.59 -6.52 6.31
N ASN A 283 24.30 -5.57 6.95
CA ASN A 283 24.63 -4.27 6.35
C ASN A 283 25.53 -4.38 5.11
N LYS A 284 26.33 -5.45 4.99
CA LYS A 284 27.18 -5.69 3.81
C LYS A 284 26.40 -6.26 2.63
N ILE A 285 25.20 -6.78 2.86
CA ILE A 285 24.33 -7.31 1.80
C ILE A 285 23.74 -6.13 1.02
N ARG A 286 23.63 -6.29 -0.30
CA ARG A 286 22.96 -5.31 -1.16
C ARG A 286 21.46 -5.26 -0.84
N TYR A 287 20.85 -4.07 -0.85
CA TYR A 287 19.43 -3.94 -0.52
C TYR A 287 18.55 -4.73 -1.49
N GLU A 288 18.93 -4.86 -2.77
CA GLU A 288 18.14 -5.62 -3.74
C GLU A 288 18.05 -7.10 -3.36
N ALA A 289 19.13 -7.66 -2.80
CA ALA A 289 19.13 -9.03 -2.33
C ALA A 289 18.27 -9.20 -1.07
N LEU A 290 18.39 -8.27 -0.11
CA LEU A 290 17.57 -8.28 1.11
C LEU A 290 16.07 -8.24 0.75
N VAL A 291 15.68 -7.30 -0.11
CA VAL A 291 14.29 -7.12 -0.56
C VAL A 291 13.78 -8.31 -1.37
N ALA A 292 14.60 -8.86 -2.28
CA ALA A 292 14.20 -10.04 -3.06
C ALA A 292 13.95 -11.27 -2.17
N GLN A 293 14.69 -11.39 -1.06
CA GLN A 293 14.57 -12.52 -0.14
C GLN A 293 13.35 -12.43 0.78
N GLU A 294 12.72 -11.25 0.93
CA GLU A 294 11.54 -11.06 1.77
C GLU A 294 10.39 -12.00 1.40
N THR A 295 10.20 -12.26 0.10
CA THR A 295 9.15 -13.15 -0.40
C THR A 295 9.39 -14.60 0.02
N ILE A 296 10.65 -15.07 0.03
CA ILE A 296 10.98 -16.44 0.43
C ILE A 296 10.82 -16.61 1.93
N VAL A 297 11.37 -15.69 2.72
CA VAL A 297 11.21 -15.68 4.19
C VAL A 297 9.73 -15.68 4.58
N HIS A 298 8.89 -14.96 3.83
CA HIS A 298 7.45 -14.97 4.05
C HIS A 298 6.82 -16.35 3.84
N LEU A 299 7.15 -17.05 2.74
CA LEU A 299 6.61 -18.39 2.46
C LEU A 299 7.07 -19.41 3.50
N GLU A 300 8.28 -19.27 4.03
CA GLU A 300 8.83 -20.17 5.06
C GLU A 300 8.18 -19.97 6.44
N VAL A 301 7.87 -18.72 6.80
CA VAL A 301 7.31 -18.38 8.13
C VAL A 301 5.78 -18.45 8.16
N ALA A 302 5.11 -18.30 7.00
CA ALA A 302 3.65 -18.43 6.85
C ALA A 302 2.80 -17.53 7.79
N GLU A 303 3.27 -16.31 8.09
CA GLU A 303 2.60 -15.35 8.98
C GLU A 303 2.22 -14.03 8.25
N LEU A 304 1.05 -13.45 8.56
CA LEU A 304 0.60 -12.13 8.09
C LEU A 304 0.67 -11.03 9.18
N PRO A 305 1.02 -9.77 8.85
CA PRO A 305 1.92 -9.31 7.79
C PRO A 305 3.40 -9.49 8.16
N LYS A 306 4.24 -9.33 7.14
CA LYS A 306 5.62 -9.83 6.99
C LYS A 306 6.68 -8.99 7.70
N TRP A 307 6.42 -7.69 7.80
CA TRP A 307 7.28 -6.69 8.39
C TRP A 307 6.32 -5.61 8.88
N THR A 308 6.27 -5.38 10.19
CA THR A 308 5.26 -4.52 10.79
C THR A 308 5.87 -3.70 11.91
N PRO A 309 5.21 -2.62 12.36
CA PRO A 309 5.53 -2.01 13.63
C PRO A 309 5.48 -3.02 14.78
N VAL A 310 6.34 -2.83 15.77
CA VAL A 310 6.42 -3.67 16.98
C VAL A 310 6.33 -2.85 18.25
N VAL A 311 5.90 -3.47 19.35
CA VAL A 311 6.00 -2.87 20.69
C VAL A 311 7.46 -2.86 21.12
N ASP A 312 8.12 -1.72 20.97
CA ASP A 312 9.56 -1.52 21.21
C ASP A 312 9.87 -0.77 22.52
N ARG A 313 8.83 -0.46 23.31
CA ARG A 313 8.91 0.30 24.56
C ARG A 313 9.40 1.75 24.39
N LYS A 314 9.47 2.26 23.16
CA LYS A 314 9.97 3.59 22.83
C LYS A 314 9.08 4.34 21.83
N VAL A 315 9.02 3.87 20.59
CA VAL A 315 8.09 4.39 19.59
C VAL A 315 6.68 3.98 19.98
N LEU A 316 6.48 2.71 20.33
CA LEU A 316 5.26 2.16 20.88
C LEU A 316 5.53 1.57 22.27
N PRO A 317 5.25 2.33 23.35
CA PRO A 317 5.57 1.92 24.72
C PRO A 317 4.94 0.60 25.17
N VAL A 318 3.66 0.42 24.86
CA VAL A 318 2.82 -0.74 25.22
C VAL A 318 1.82 -1.03 24.10
N PRO A 319 1.16 -2.20 24.09
CA PRO A 319 0.13 -2.52 23.09
C PRO A 319 -0.96 -1.46 22.94
N MET A 320 -1.49 -1.32 21.71
CA MET A 320 -2.44 -0.28 21.31
C MET A 320 -3.72 -0.25 22.17
N ASP A 321 -4.25 -1.43 22.48
CA ASP A 321 -5.44 -1.59 23.31
C ASP A 321 -5.22 -1.06 24.73
N GLN A 322 -4.02 -1.27 25.29
CA GLN A 322 -3.63 -0.72 26.58
C GLN A 322 -3.43 0.80 26.52
N GLN A 323 -2.91 1.35 25.41
CA GLN A 323 -2.78 2.80 25.23
C GLN A 323 -4.14 3.49 25.22
N LEU A 324 -5.11 2.96 24.45
CA LEU A 324 -6.47 3.50 24.39
C LEU A 324 -7.16 3.43 25.75
N ARG A 325 -7.06 2.29 26.47
CA ARG A 325 -7.62 2.17 27.83
C ARG A 325 -7.01 3.13 28.85
N ARG A 326 -5.74 3.50 28.66
CA ARG A 326 -5.04 4.48 29.51
C ARG A 326 -5.28 5.93 29.10
N MET A 327 -6.08 6.17 28.06
CA MET A 327 -6.34 7.50 27.49
C MET A 327 -5.04 8.21 27.06
N GLN A 328 -4.04 7.44 26.62
CA GLN A 328 -2.74 7.96 26.17
C GLN A 328 -2.73 8.10 24.65
N VAL A 329 -3.44 9.12 24.16
CA VAL A 329 -3.57 9.43 22.74
C VAL A 329 -3.12 10.86 22.43
N ASN A 330 -2.60 11.05 21.23
CA ASN A 330 -2.21 12.32 20.62
C ASN A 330 -3.30 12.77 19.64
N GLY A 331 -3.55 14.08 19.59
CA GLY A 331 -4.54 14.68 18.71
C GLY A 331 -5.88 14.95 19.43
N GLU A 332 -6.81 15.60 18.73
CA GLU A 332 -8.13 15.98 19.26
C GLU A 332 -9.29 15.25 18.56
N ALA A 333 -9.08 14.77 17.33
CA ALA A 333 -10.13 14.18 16.50
C ALA A 333 -9.55 13.11 15.56
N CYS A 334 -10.36 12.09 15.29
CA CYS A 334 -10.04 10.97 14.42
C CYS A 334 -11.20 10.67 13.47
N MET A 335 -10.92 10.48 12.18
CA MET A 335 -11.90 9.96 11.22
C MET A 335 -11.45 8.58 10.76
N LEU A 336 -12.31 7.57 10.92
CA LEU A 336 -12.08 6.17 10.57
C LEU A 336 -12.96 5.77 9.38
N GLY A 337 -12.35 5.18 8.37
CA GLY A 337 -13.00 4.69 7.16
C GLY A 337 -12.70 3.23 6.93
N PHE A 338 -13.65 2.49 6.37
CA PHE A 338 -13.43 1.15 5.83
C PHE A 338 -14.35 0.90 4.64
N THR A 339 -14.01 -0.07 3.81
CA THR A 339 -14.81 -0.41 2.63
C THR A 339 -15.90 -1.45 2.93
N GLY A 340 -16.87 -1.60 2.02
CA GLY A 340 -17.92 -2.61 2.09
C GLY A 340 -17.38 -4.03 2.14
N THR A 341 -16.31 -4.30 1.37
CA THR A 341 -15.64 -5.60 1.22
C THR A 341 -14.11 -5.46 1.16
N GLU A 342 -13.49 -5.07 2.27
CA GLU A 342 -12.03 -4.77 2.40
C GLU A 342 -11.09 -5.82 1.83
N TRP A 343 -11.43 -7.10 1.96
CA TRP A 343 -10.56 -8.18 1.51
C TRP A 343 -10.83 -8.65 0.07
N ALA A 344 -11.83 -8.09 -0.62
CA ALA A 344 -12.26 -8.58 -1.92
C ALA A 344 -11.17 -8.46 -2.99
N SER A 345 -10.48 -7.32 -3.06
CA SER A 345 -9.39 -7.09 -4.01
C SER A 345 -8.21 -8.03 -3.76
N LYS A 346 -7.86 -8.25 -2.50
CA LYS A 346 -6.76 -9.13 -2.07
C LYS A 346 -7.10 -10.61 -2.28
N ALA A 347 -8.34 -11.02 -2.02
CA ALA A 347 -8.81 -12.38 -2.28
C ALA A 347 -8.79 -12.76 -3.76
N ALA A 348 -9.16 -11.83 -4.66
CA ALA A 348 -9.09 -12.07 -6.10
C ALA A 348 -7.64 -12.24 -6.59
N ILE A 349 -6.73 -11.39 -6.08
CA ILE A 349 -5.33 -11.33 -6.54
C ILE A 349 -4.47 -12.44 -5.92
N GLU A 350 -4.58 -12.68 -4.61
CA GLU A 350 -3.66 -13.56 -3.88
C GLU A 350 -4.11 -15.02 -3.84
N LEU A 351 -5.42 -15.27 -3.83
CA LEU A 351 -5.98 -16.62 -3.66
C LEU A 351 -6.58 -17.17 -4.96
N ALA A 352 -6.58 -16.39 -6.05
CA ALA A 352 -7.11 -16.78 -7.37
C ALA A 352 -8.51 -17.41 -7.30
N LEU A 353 -9.38 -16.89 -6.42
CA LEU A 353 -10.69 -17.47 -6.09
C LEU A 353 -11.77 -17.18 -7.16
N ASP A 354 -11.37 -16.92 -8.40
CA ASP A 354 -12.28 -16.58 -9.49
C ASP A 354 -13.28 -17.71 -9.80
N GLY A 355 -12.85 -18.97 -9.58
CA GLY A 355 -13.69 -20.17 -9.73
C GLY A 355 -14.56 -20.52 -8.52
N GLY A 356 -14.61 -19.66 -7.50
CA GLY A 356 -15.30 -19.95 -6.23
C GLY A 356 -14.53 -20.91 -5.31
N MET A 357 -15.08 -21.17 -4.12
CA MET A 357 -14.40 -21.85 -3.02
C MET A 357 -15.24 -23.04 -2.50
N SER A 358 -14.60 -24.15 -2.17
CA SER A 358 -15.23 -25.29 -1.48
C SER A 358 -15.32 -25.05 0.03
N ALA A 359 -16.23 -25.76 0.72
CA ALA A 359 -16.35 -25.64 2.18
C ALA A 359 -15.08 -26.07 2.93
N ALA A 360 -14.34 -27.05 2.38
CA ALA A 360 -13.06 -27.50 2.96
C ALA A 360 -11.98 -26.42 2.84
N GLU A 361 -11.86 -25.78 1.66
CA GLU A 361 -10.95 -24.64 1.46
C GLU A 361 -11.33 -23.47 2.39
N PHE A 362 -12.63 -23.20 2.55
CA PHE A 362 -13.12 -22.16 3.45
C PHE A 362 -12.65 -22.40 4.90
N ARG A 363 -12.93 -23.59 5.45
CA ARG A 363 -12.52 -23.95 6.82
C ARG A 363 -11.00 -23.84 6.99
N MET A 364 -10.23 -24.43 6.08
CA MET A 364 -8.76 -24.43 6.14
C MET A 364 -8.19 -23.01 6.15
N LEU A 365 -8.70 -22.12 5.30
CA LEU A 365 -8.24 -20.73 5.24
C LEU A 365 -8.66 -19.92 6.47
N ILE A 366 -9.86 -20.17 7.03
CA ILE A 366 -10.28 -19.57 8.29
C ILE A 366 -9.38 -20.02 9.43
N GLU A 367 -9.11 -21.32 9.54
CA GLU A 367 -8.23 -21.88 10.57
C GLU A 367 -6.84 -21.23 10.52
N ASN A 368 -6.26 -21.12 9.32
CA ASN A 368 -4.97 -20.45 9.14
C ASN A 368 -4.99 -18.99 9.62
N ILE A 369 -6.06 -18.24 9.31
CA ILE A 369 -6.16 -16.84 9.74
C ILE A 369 -6.41 -16.72 11.25
N ILE A 370 -7.23 -17.60 11.83
CA ILE A 370 -7.44 -17.65 13.28
C ILE A 370 -6.15 -17.93 14.01
N ASN A 371 -5.35 -18.91 13.55
CA ASN A 371 -4.06 -19.23 14.16
C ASN A 371 -3.04 -18.07 14.05
N GLN A 372 -3.18 -17.20 13.04
CA GLN A 372 -2.32 -16.02 12.93
C GLN A 372 -2.75 -14.88 13.86
N ILE A 373 -4.06 -14.64 13.99
CA ILE A 373 -4.61 -13.58 14.85
C ILE A 373 -4.55 -14.00 16.33
N TYR A 374 -4.85 -15.26 16.60
CA TYR A 374 -4.98 -15.88 17.91
C TYR A 374 -4.20 -17.22 17.94
N PRO A 375 -2.87 -17.20 18.10
CA PRO A 375 -2.04 -18.40 18.05
C PRO A 375 -2.41 -19.51 19.04
N ASP A 376 -3.02 -19.13 20.17
CA ASP A 376 -3.45 -20.04 21.22
C ASP A 376 -4.96 -20.37 21.14
N ALA A 377 -5.64 -20.01 20.05
CA ALA A 377 -7.05 -20.29 19.88
C ALA A 377 -7.29 -21.81 19.71
N PRO A 378 -8.35 -22.36 20.35
CA PRO A 378 -8.81 -23.71 20.06
C PRO A 378 -9.29 -23.85 18.61
N GLU A 379 -9.15 -25.05 18.01
CA GLU A 379 -9.60 -25.35 16.65
C GLU A 379 -11.11 -25.05 16.47
N GLU A 380 -11.91 -25.23 17.54
CA GLU A 380 -13.35 -24.97 17.55
C GLU A 380 -13.71 -23.50 17.26
N VAL A 381 -12.77 -22.56 17.43
CA VAL A 381 -12.97 -21.16 17.01
C VAL A 381 -13.14 -21.10 15.49
N ALA A 382 -12.31 -21.81 14.73
CA ALA A 382 -12.39 -21.85 13.28
C ALA A 382 -13.73 -22.46 12.80
N ASP A 383 -14.22 -23.46 13.52
CA ASP A 383 -15.51 -24.13 13.26
C ASP A 383 -16.67 -23.17 13.46
N LEU A 384 -16.64 -22.44 14.57
CA LEU A 384 -17.65 -21.46 14.91
C LEU A 384 -17.69 -20.32 13.89
N VAL A 385 -16.52 -19.83 13.47
CA VAL A 385 -16.42 -18.80 12.41
C VAL A 385 -16.95 -19.32 11.09
N THR A 386 -16.55 -20.54 10.70
CA THR A 386 -17.04 -21.19 9.48
C THR A 386 -18.57 -21.32 9.54
N TYR A 387 -19.12 -21.73 10.68
CA TYR A 387 -20.56 -21.86 10.88
C TYR A 387 -21.30 -20.51 10.75
N GLU A 388 -20.80 -19.47 11.43
CA GLU A 388 -21.43 -18.13 11.45
C GLU A 388 -21.49 -17.50 10.06
N TYR A 389 -20.47 -17.74 9.23
CA TYR A 389 -20.36 -17.16 7.89
C TYR A 389 -20.86 -18.09 6.77
N THR A 390 -21.20 -19.35 7.05
CA THR A 390 -21.76 -20.27 6.05
C THR A 390 -23.14 -19.78 5.59
N SER A 391 -23.33 -19.68 4.27
CA SER A 391 -24.64 -19.40 3.70
C SER A 391 -25.53 -20.64 3.77
N TRP A 392 -26.25 -20.82 4.88
CA TRP A 392 -27.14 -21.95 5.10
C TRP A 392 -28.34 -22.01 4.14
N LEU A 393 -28.61 -20.93 3.39
CA LEU A 393 -29.61 -20.89 2.31
C LEU A 393 -29.11 -21.51 0.99
N ARG A 394 -27.79 -21.55 0.79
CA ARG A 394 -27.14 -22.11 -0.40
C ARG A 394 -25.91 -22.95 -0.03
N PRO A 395 -26.09 -24.02 0.76
CA PRO A 395 -24.98 -24.86 1.16
C PRO A 395 -24.35 -25.50 -0.09
N GLY A 396 -23.02 -25.34 -0.26
CA GLY A 396 -22.28 -25.90 -1.38
C GLY A 396 -22.17 -25.01 -2.63
N ASP A 397 -22.84 -23.85 -2.68
CA ASP A 397 -22.59 -22.85 -3.73
C ASP A 397 -21.18 -22.27 -3.54
N ARG A 398 -20.30 -22.54 -4.51
CA ARG A 398 -18.89 -22.15 -4.44
C ARG A 398 -18.68 -20.64 -4.45
N PHE A 399 -19.53 -19.88 -5.13
CA PHE A 399 -19.43 -18.42 -5.17
C PHE A 399 -20.00 -17.80 -3.89
N ALA A 400 -21.09 -18.35 -3.36
CA ALA A 400 -21.59 -17.95 -2.05
C ALA A 400 -20.54 -18.21 -0.96
N THR A 401 -19.90 -19.39 -0.99
CA THR A 401 -18.84 -19.78 -0.05
C THR A 401 -17.64 -18.83 -0.13
N ARG A 402 -17.18 -18.50 -1.35
CA ARG A 402 -16.12 -17.49 -1.55
C ARG A 402 -16.50 -16.14 -0.96
N ASN A 403 -17.70 -15.65 -1.25
CA ASN A 403 -18.15 -14.34 -0.77
C ASN A 403 -18.29 -14.34 0.77
N SER A 404 -18.76 -15.44 1.37
CA SER A 404 -18.77 -15.66 2.81
C SER A 404 -17.37 -15.60 3.43
N TYR A 405 -16.38 -16.22 2.80
CA TYR A 405 -14.99 -16.14 3.25
C TYR A 405 -14.45 -14.70 3.17
N ILE A 406 -14.63 -14.02 2.03
CA ILE A 406 -14.20 -12.61 1.86
C ILE A 406 -14.83 -11.74 2.95
N GLN A 407 -16.11 -11.96 3.24
CA GLN A 407 -16.84 -11.23 4.26
C GLN A 407 -16.32 -11.53 5.68
N ALA A 408 -16.05 -12.81 6.00
CA ALA A 408 -15.47 -13.22 7.28
C ALA A 408 -14.13 -12.54 7.55
N ILE A 409 -13.25 -12.50 6.55
CA ILE A 409 -11.92 -11.91 6.69
C ILE A 409 -11.98 -10.38 6.71
N SER A 410 -12.84 -9.77 5.90
CA SER A 410 -13.07 -8.33 5.95
C SER A 410 -13.56 -7.91 7.35
N ASP A 411 -14.46 -8.68 7.95
CA ASP A 411 -14.98 -8.39 9.28
C ASP A 411 -13.91 -8.59 10.37
N ALA A 412 -13.20 -9.71 10.34
CA ALA A 412 -12.18 -10.06 11.33
C ALA A 412 -10.99 -9.09 11.32
N LEU A 413 -10.52 -8.70 10.13
CA LEU A 413 -9.28 -7.94 9.96
C LEU A 413 -9.49 -6.44 9.82
N TYR A 414 -10.68 -5.93 9.51
CA TYR A 414 -10.89 -4.50 9.26
C TYR A 414 -12.10 -3.95 10.00
N VAL A 415 -13.29 -4.48 9.72
CA VAL A 415 -14.55 -3.86 10.17
C VAL A 415 -14.71 -3.95 11.69
N ALA A 416 -14.65 -5.14 12.28
CA ALA A 416 -14.84 -5.30 13.72
C ALA A 416 -13.76 -4.56 14.54
N PRO A 417 -12.46 -4.64 14.17
CA PRO A 417 -11.42 -3.82 14.79
C PRO A 417 -11.61 -2.31 14.61
N ALA A 418 -12.12 -1.85 13.46
CA ALA A 418 -12.40 -0.43 13.24
C ALA A 418 -13.50 0.09 14.17
N ILE A 419 -14.59 -0.66 14.33
CA ILE A 419 -15.67 -0.29 15.27
C ILE A 419 -15.17 -0.35 16.73
N GLN A 420 -14.37 -1.34 17.08
CA GLN A 420 -13.75 -1.42 18.42
C GLN A 420 -12.80 -0.24 18.65
N SER A 421 -12.02 0.13 17.64
CA SER A 421 -11.10 1.25 17.68
C SER A 421 -11.85 2.57 17.81
N ALA A 422 -12.95 2.76 17.09
CA ALA A 422 -13.76 3.97 17.16
C ALA A 422 -14.32 4.19 18.57
N ALA A 423 -14.83 3.12 19.20
CA ALA A 423 -15.22 3.16 20.61
C ALA A 423 -14.02 3.48 21.52
N GLY A 424 -12.86 2.84 21.28
CA GLY A 424 -11.66 3.07 22.07
C GLY A 424 -11.11 4.49 21.97
N THR A 425 -11.13 5.10 20.79
CA THR A 425 -10.67 6.49 20.57
C THR A 425 -11.63 7.51 21.14
N THR A 426 -12.95 7.29 21.01
CA THR A 426 -13.96 8.14 21.68
C THR A 426 -13.79 8.09 23.20
N LEU A 427 -13.65 6.89 23.78
CA LEU A 427 -13.42 6.73 25.23
C LEU A 427 -12.08 7.34 25.69
N ALA A 428 -11.08 7.38 24.81
CA ALA A 428 -9.81 8.04 25.05
C ALA A 428 -9.87 9.59 24.91
N GLY A 429 -11.04 10.15 24.57
CA GLY A 429 -11.29 11.59 24.51
C GLY A 429 -11.17 12.24 23.13
N LEU A 430 -11.05 11.45 22.05
CA LEU A 430 -11.05 11.99 20.68
C LEU A 430 -12.46 12.15 20.13
N SER A 431 -12.74 13.26 19.45
CA SER A 431 -13.92 13.36 18.59
C SER A 431 -13.74 12.40 17.41
N THR A 432 -14.41 11.25 17.47
CA THR A 432 -14.25 10.17 16.48
C THR A 432 -15.43 10.14 15.53
N TYR A 433 -15.16 10.01 14.23
CA TYR A 433 -16.16 9.90 13.17
C TYR A 433 -15.91 8.63 12.36
N VAL A 434 -16.98 7.97 11.89
CA VAL A 434 -16.88 6.71 11.14
C VAL A 434 -17.62 6.83 9.82
N TYR A 435 -17.00 6.38 8.74
CA TYR A 435 -17.67 6.19 7.46
C TYR A 435 -17.39 4.80 6.89
N GLN A 436 -18.30 4.32 6.05
CA GLN A 436 -18.13 3.12 5.26
C GLN A 436 -18.22 3.49 3.78
N PHE A 437 -17.23 3.09 3.00
CA PHE A 437 -17.22 3.27 1.56
C PHE A 437 -17.63 1.99 0.83
N SER A 438 -18.68 2.06 0.03
CA SER A 438 -19.26 0.90 -0.66
C SER A 438 -19.39 1.14 -2.17
N GLY A 439 -18.68 2.15 -2.69
CA GLY A 439 -18.65 2.47 -4.10
C GLY A 439 -18.27 1.28 -4.97
N SER A 440 -18.81 1.26 -6.20
CA SER A 440 -18.51 0.25 -7.21
C SER A 440 -18.13 0.93 -8.51
N ASP A 441 -17.11 0.39 -9.19
CA ASP A 441 -16.70 0.76 -10.53
C ASP A 441 -17.36 -0.13 -11.62
N GLY A 442 -18.31 -0.98 -11.22
CA GLY A 442 -19.00 -1.95 -12.07
C GLY A 442 -18.13 -3.11 -12.56
N ARG A 443 -16.84 -3.15 -12.20
CA ARG A 443 -15.86 -4.17 -12.62
C ARG A 443 -15.38 -5.02 -11.44
N SER A 444 -15.22 -4.39 -10.29
CA SER A 444 -14.82 -5.01 -9.03
C SER A 444 -16.03 -5.61 -8.32
N LEU A 445 -15.77 -6.51 -7.35
CA LEU A 445 -16.83 -6.95 -6.43
C LEU A 445 -17.45 -5.71 -5.74
N PRO A 446 -18.77 -5.67 -5.49
CA PRO A 446 -19.41 -4.54 -4.82
C PRO A 446 -18.73 -4.18 -3.50
N GLY A 447 -18.39 -2.90 -3.32
CA GLY A 447 -17.72 -2.39 -2.12
C GLY A 447 -16.22 -2.67 -2.02
N ALA A 448 -15.58 -3.13 -3.11
CA ALA A 448 -14.15 -3.41 -3.18
C ALA A 448 -13.31 -2.23 -3.72
N LEU A 449 -13.96 -1.14 -4.11
CA LEU A 449 -13.28 0.07 -4.59
C LEU A 449 -12.63 0.81 -3.41
N ASP A 450 -11.38 1.22 -3.58
CA ASP A 450 -10.61 2.00 -2.61
C ASP A 450 -10.97 3.50 -2.72
N ASP A 451 -11.30 4.13 -1.58
CA ASP A 451 -11.68 5.53 -1.48
C ASP A 451 -10.52 6.50 -1.76
N VAL A 452 -9.28 6.07 -1.56
CA VAL A 452 -8.08 6.88 -1.80
C VAL A 452 -7.93 7.25 -3.27
N SER A 453 -8.38 6.38 -4.18
CA SER A 453 -8.38 6.65 -5.62
C SER A 453 -9.29 7.84 -6.00
N LEU A 454 -10.32 8.11 -5.19
CA LEU A 454 -11.24 9.24 -5.37
C LEU A 454 -10.73 10.51 -4.68
N ILE A 455 -9.86 10.38 -3.67
CA ILE A 455 -9.22 11.51 -2.98
C ILE A 455 -8.01 12.02 -3.78
N PHE A 456 -7.26 11.10 -4.40
CA PHE A 456 -6.08 11.37 -5.22
C PHE A 456 -6.26 10.82 -6.64
N PRO A 457 -7.20 11.37 -7.44
CA PRO A 457 -7.48 10.82 -8.75
C PRO A 457 -6.32 11.03 -9.74
N GLU A 458 -5.91 9.97 -10.44
CA GLU A 458 -4.83 10.03 -11.45
C GLU A 458 -5.18 10.93 -12.63
N GLN A 459 -6.47 11.02 -12.97
CA GLN A 459 -7.04 11.86 -14.00
C GLN A 459 -8.31 12.50 -13.46
N PRO A 460 -8.69 13.70 -13.94
CA PRO A 460 -9.98 14.27 -13.60
C PRO A 460 -11.10 13.26 -13.91
N ALA A 461 -11.78 12.80 -12.86
CA ALA A 461 -12.93 11.92 -13.01
C ALA A 461 -14.04 12.65 -13.81
N ARG A 462 -14.95 11.87 -14.41
CA ARG A 462 -16.06 12.40 -15.22
C ARG A 462 -17.39 11.83 -14.73
N GLY A 463 -18.48 12.59 -14.92
CA GLY A 463 -19.83 12.18 -14.52
C GLY A 463 -19.93 11.90 -13.01
N ALA A 464 -20.70 10.89 -12.63
CA ALA A 464 -20.95 10.53 -11.23
C ALA A 464 -19.68 10.24 -10.41
N ALA A 465 -18.62 9.71 -11.03
CA ALA A 465 -17.34 9.49 -10.34
C ALA A 465 -16.65 10.81 -9.96
N ALA A 466 -16.85 11.88 -10.72
CA ALA A 466 -16.33 13.21 -10.42
C ALA A 466 -17.05 13.84 -9.23
N GLU A 467 -18.37 13.67 -9.17
CA GLU A 467 -19.21 14.16 -8.07
C GLU A 467 -18.86 13.45 -6.76
N LEU A 468 -18.74 12.12 -6.80
CA LEU A 468 -18.32 11.33 -5.64
C LEU A 468 -16.90 11.68 -5.18
N SER A 469 -15.96 11.84 -6.11
CA SER A 469 -14.60 12.31 -5.82
C SER A 469 -14.62 13.70 -5.17
N ALA A 470 -15.44 14.63 -5.66
CA ALA A 470 -15.58 15.94 -5.06
C ALA A 470 -16.14 15.88 -3.63
N ALA A 471 -17.16 15.06 -3.39
CA ALA A 471 -17.77 14.88 -2.07
C ALA A 471 -16.78 14.28 -1.05
N ILE A 472 -16.04 13.22 -1.41
CA ILE A 472 -15.04 12.61 -0.52
C ILE A 472 -13.86 13.56 -0.28
N MET A 473 -13.42 14.31 -1.30
CA MET A 473 -12.42 15.36 -1.09
C MET A 473 -12.92 16.44 -0.12
N ASP A 474 -14.21 16.80 -0.16
CA ASP A 474 -14.78 17.75 0.80
C ASP A 474 -14.91 17.17 2.21
N LEU A 475 -15.24 15.88 2.35
CA LEU A 475 -15.21 15.17 3.63
C LEU A 475 -13.83 15.24 4.29
N VAL A 476 -12.77 14.92 3.53
CA VAL A 476 -11.38 15.00 3.98
C VAL A 476 -10.95 16.44 4.24
N GLY A 477 -11.32 17.36 3.35
CA GLY A 477 -10.97 18.77 3.42
C GLY A 477 -11.61 19.48 4.60
N SER A 478 -12.90 19.29 4.82
CA SER A 478 -13.67 19.84 5.94
C SER A 478 -13.11 19.34 7.27
N PHE A 479 -12.90 18.04 7.43
CA PHE A 479 -12.27 17.47 8.62
C PHE A 479 -10.88 18.07 8.87
N GLY A 480 -10.06 18.23 7.82
CA GLY A 480 -8.76 18.88 7.91
C GLY A 480 -8.84 20.34 8.39
N ARG A 481 -9.85 21.09 7.94
CA ARG A 481 -10.07 22.51 8.28
C ARG A 481 -10.65 22.71 9.68
N THR A 482 -11.65 21.93 10.07
CA THR A 482 -12.50 22.21 11.24
C THR A 482 -12.38 21.16 12.34
N GLY A 483 -11.99 19.92 12.00
CA GLY A 483 -12.08 18.77 12.89
C GLY A 483 -13.44 18.08 12.92
N THR A 484 -14.41 18.58 12.15
CA THR A 484 -15.73 17.97 11.96
C THR A 484 -15.90 17.68 10.48
N PRO A 485 -16.05 16.40 10.07
CA PRO A 485 -16.28 16.06 8.69
C PRO A 485 -17.64 16.58 8.25
N GLN A 486 -17.71 17.08 7.03
CA GLN A 486 -18.94 17.50 6.37
C GLN A 486 -19.22 16.59 5.19
N TRP A 487 -20.47 16.15 5.07
CA TRP A 487 -20.97 15.50 3.88
C TRP A 487 -22.09 16.36 3.31
N GLU A 488 -21.90 16.83 2.09
CA GLU A 488 -22.74 17.84 1.43
C GLU A 488 -22.87 19.14 2.24
N THR A 489 -23.89 19.26 3.10
CA THR A 489 -24.13 20.42 3.96
C THR A 489 -24.20 20.08 5.44
N GLU A 490 -24.12 18.80 5.81
CA GLU A 490 -24.32 18.33 7.18
C GLU A 490 -23.01 17.93 7.84
N ASN A 491 -22.91 18.22 9.14
CA ASN A 491 -21.81 17.76 9.96
C ASN A 491 -22.08 16.33 10.42
N LEU A 492 -21.12 15.44 10.23
CA LEU A 492 -21.23 14.08 10.75
C LEU A 492 -21.31 14.09 12.27
N HIS A 493 -22.04 13.12 12.82
CA HIS A 493 -22.12 12.92 14.26
C HIS A 493 -20.89 12.20 14.84
N ILE A 494 -20.54 12.55 16.08
CA ILE A 494 -19.48 11.84 16.81
C ILE A 494 -19.97 10.42 17.08
N PHE A 495 -19.12 9.44 16.76
CA PHE A 495 -19.38 8.03 16.98
C PHE A 495 -19.68 7.75 18.46
N SER A 496 -20.83 7.11 18.70
CA SER A 496 -21.21 6.59 20.01
C SER A 496 -21.22 5.05 19.99
N GLN A 497 -20.83 4.44 21.11
CA GLN A 497 -20.82 2.98 21.22
C GLN A 497 -22.24 2.38 21.21
N GLU A 498 -23.25 3.14 21.66
CA GLU A 498 -24.64 2.71 21.72
C GLU A 498 -25.34 2.75 20.36
N ALA A 499 -25.21 3.89 19.64
CA ALA A 499 -25.84 4.03 18.34
C ALA A 499 -24.98 3.42 17.22
N GLN A 500 -23.65 3.39 17.36
CA GLN A 500 -22.74 2.90 16.32
C GLN A 500 -23.05 3.48 14.93
N ASP A 501 -23.43 4.77 14.90
CA ASP A 501 -23.77 5.47 13.67
C ASP A 501 -22.50 5.66 12.82
N PHE A 502 -22.68 5.56 11.52
CA PHE A 502 -21.64 5.80 10.53
C PHE A 502 -22.25 6.42 9.28
N LEU A 503 -21.44 7.18 8.55
CA LEU A 503 -21.81 7.65 7.22
C LEU A 503 -21.62 6.52 6.21
N LYS A 504 -22.68 6.05 5.56
CA LYS A 504 -22.58 5.10 4.46
C LYS A 504 -22.44 5.85 3.12
N ILE A 505 -21.39 5.54 2.38
CA ILE A 505 -21.07 6.13 1.09
C ILE A 505 -21.16 5.06 -0.01
N ASP A 506 -22.35 4.89 -0.59
CA ASP A 506 -22.57 3.98 -1.74
C ASP A 506 -22.36 4.72 -3.07
N ASN A 507 -23.17 5.75 -3.29
CA ASN A 507 -23.05 6.77 -4.35
C ASN A 507 -23.60 8.09 -3.79
N ILE A 508 -23.41 9.21 -4.49
CA ILE A 508 -23.81 10.53 -3.97
C ILE A 508 -25.33 10.65 -3.69
N ASN A 509 -26.18 9.88 -4.37
CA ASN A 509 -27.64 9.93 -4.24
C ASN A 509 -28.23 8.91 -3.25
N ASP A 510 -27.43 8.01 -2.68
CA ASP A 510 -27.86 6.95 -1.75
C ASP A 510 -26.99 6.95 -0.47
N THR A 511 -26.46 8.11 -0.09
CA THR A 511 -25.73 8.29 1.17
C THR A 511 -26.67 8.69 2.29
N ARG A 512 -26.49 8.07 3.47
CA ARG A 512 -27.20 8.43 4.71
C ARG A 512 -26.39 7.96 5.92
N GLU A 513 -26.62 8.61 7.06
CA GLU A 513 -26.19 8.05 8.34
C GLU A 513 -27.08 6.84 8.67
N GLU A 514 -26.44 5.71 8.98
CA GLU A 514 -27.14 4.48 9.31
C GLU A 514 -26.60 3.85 10.61
N ASN A 515 -27.46 3.06 11.24
CA ASN A 515 -27.03 2.09 12.23
C ASN A 515 -26.28 0.94 11.54
N PHE A 516 -25.18 0.47 12.15
CA PHE A 516 -24.35 -0.57 11.56
C PHE A 516 -25.12 -1.87 11.19
N PRO A 517 -25.27 -2.25 9.91
CA PRO A 517 -26.09 -3.39 9.51
C PRO A 517 -25.47 -4.75 9.89
N ARG A 518 -24.16 -4.79 10.17
CA ARG A 518 -23.40 -6.00 10.56
C ARG A 518 -23.11 -6.07 12.06
N ARG A 519 -24.00 -5.52 12.91
CA ARG A 519 -23.86 -5.54 14.39
C ARG A 519 -23.67 -6.95 14.96
N LYS A 520 -24.34 -7.96 14.38
CA LYS A 520 -24.19 -9.36 14.79
C LYS A 520 -22.75 -9.83 14.60
N GLN A 521 -22.20 -9.64 13.40
CA GLN A 521 -20.83 -10.04 13.05
C GLN A 521 -19.77 -9.25 13.84
N VAL A 522 -19.95 -7.93 14.00
CA VAL A 522 -19.06 -7.11 14.83
C VAL A 522 -19.07 -7.58 16.29
N THR A 523 -20.24 -7.89 16.83
CA THR A 523 -20.37 -8.43 18.20
C THR A 523 -19.73 -9.82 18.31
N PHE A 524 -19.92 -10.66 17.30
CA PHE A 524 -19.32 -11.98 17.23
C PHE A 524 -17.79 -11.89 17.33
N TRP A 525 -17.15 -11.06 16.51
CA TRP A 525 -15.69 -10.88 16.53
C TRP A 525 -15.18 -10.16 17.78
N ASN A 526 -15.85 -9.09 18.22
CA ASN A 526 -15.33 -8.26 19.32
C ASN A 526 -15.68 -8.78 20.72
N LYS A 527 -16.67 -9.68 20.85
CA LYS A 527 -17.11 -10.21 22.15
C LYS A 527 -17.10 -11.72 22.23
N ILE A 528 -17.72 -12.43 21.28
CA ILE A 528 -17.92 -13.88 21.38
C ILE A 528 -16.61 -14.64 21.20
N VAL A 529 -15.89 -14.39 20.11
CA VAL A 529 -14.61 -15.07 19.80
C VAL A 529 -13.58 -14.90 20.93
N PRO A 530 -13.27 -13.67 21.42
CA PRO A 530 -12.33 -13.48 22.52
C PRO A 530 -12.77 -14.15 23.82
N SER A 531 -14.07 -14.17 24.12
CA SER A 531 -14.60 -14.81 25.32
C SER A 531 -14.45 -16.32 25.27
N LEU A 532 -14.64 -16.93 24.10
CA LEU A 532 -14.47 -18.37 23.91
C LEU A 532 -13.00 -18.78 24.08
N ILE A 533 -12.07 -18.03 23.49
CA ILE A 533 -10.63 -18.25 23.67
C ILE A 533 -10.27 -18.15 25.16
N THR A 534 -10.71 -17.08 25.83
CA THR A 534 -10.46 -16.89 27.27
C THR A 534 -11.04 -18.03 28.13
N ALA A 535 -12.23 -18.52 27.79
CA ALA A 535 -12.86 -19.63 28.50
C ALA A 535 -12.09 -20.95 28.29
N ALA A 536 -11.63 -21.21 27.07
CA ALA A 536 -10.83 -22.40 26.76
C ALA A 536 -9.48 -22.38 27.49
N GLU A 537 -8.78 -21.24 27.51
CA GLU A 537 -7.54 -21.08 28.28
C GLU A 537 -7.74 -21.36 29.78
N ARG A 538 -8.85 -20.86 30.35
CA ARG A 538 -9.19 -21.11 31.76
C ARG A 538 -9.48 -22.58 32.02
N ALA A 539 -10.22 -23.23 31.13
CA ALA A 539 -10.52 -24.66 31.24
C ALA A 539 -9.23 -25.50 31.20
N GLN A 540 -8.30 -25.17 30.29
CA GLN A 540 -7.01 -25.85 30.19
C GLN A 540 -6.14 -25.63 31.43
N LYS A 541 -6.09 -24.41 31.99
CA LYS A 541 -5.38 -24.13 33.25
C LYS A 541 -5.98 -24.89 34.44
N ASN A 542 -7.31 -25.01 34.49
CA ASN A 542 -8.00 -25.71 35.57
C ASN A 542 -7.89 -27.24 35.48
N ALA A 543 -7.62 -27.80 34.30
CA ALA A 543 -7.42 -29.24 34.10
C ALA A 543 -6.09 -29.77 34.69
N GLY A 544 -5.21 -28.89 35.21
CA GLY A 544 -3.89 -29.25 35.73
C GLY A 544 -2.93 -29.77 34.64
N PRO A 545 -1.64 -30.00 34.96
CA PRO A 545 -0.76 -30.72 34.06
C PRO A 545 -1.23 -32.17 34.03
N THR A 546 -2.06 -32.52 33.04
CA THR A 546 -2.36 -33.91 32.77
C THR A 546 -1.06 -34.60 32.42
N SER A 547 -0.75 -35.69 33.13
CA SER A 547 0.33 -36.60 32.74
C SER A 547 0.10 -36.97 31.28
N ALA A 548 1.10 -36.74 30.44
CA ALA A 548 1.09 -37.08 29.03
C ALA A 548 1.09 -38.61 28.77
N SER A 549 0.42 -39.41 29.61
CA SER A 549 0.43 -40.88 29.56
C SER A 549 -0.86 -41.50 29.03
N ASP A 550 -2.00 -40.80 28.99
CA ASP A 550 -3.29 -41.47 28.70
C ASP A 550 -4.02 -41.02 27.43
N ARG A 551 -3.37 -40.24 26.54
CA ARG A 551 -3.82 -40.18 25.14
C ARG A 551 -3.11 -41.25 24.33
N ALA A 552 -3.57 -42.49 24.49
CA ALA A 552 -3.35 -43.50 23.46
C ALA A 552 -4.04 -42.99 22.18
N VAL A 553 -3.24 -42.45 21.26
CA VAL A 553 -3.63 -42.28 19.86
C VAL A 553 -3.97 -43.70 19.37
N PRO A 554 -5.19 -43.97 18.88
CA PRO A 554 -5.43 -45.23 18.20
C PRO A 554 -4.49 -45.24 17.00
N THR A 555 -3.57 -46.21 16.95
CA THR A 555 -2.81 -46.53 15.75
C THR A 555 -3.80 -46.86 14.64
N VAL A 556 -4.12 -45.86 13.82
CA VAL A 556 -4.74 -46.07 12.51
C VAL A 556 -3.70 -46.83 11.71
N GLN A 557 -4.01 -48.09 11.38
CA GLN A 557 -3.24 -48.82 10.38
C GLN A 557 -3.17 -47.96 9.12
N ALA A 558 -1.94 -47.76 8.62
CA ALA A 558 -1.70 -47.04 7.39
C ALA A 558 -2.63 -47.58 6.29
N PRO A 559 -3.32 -46.71 5.53
CA PRO A 559 -4.11 -47.17 4.39
C PRO A 559 -3.16 -47.86 3.41
N ASP A 560 -3.59 -49.03 2.91
CA ASP A 560 -2.88 -49.75 1.86
C ASP A 560 -2.70 -48.81 0.66
N ILE A 561 -1.44 -48.45 0.41
CA ILE A 561 -1.05 -47.52 -0.65
C ILE A 561 -1.27 -48.24 -1.98
N SER A 562 -2.43 -47.98 -2.61
CA SER A 562 -2.75 -48.51 -3.93
C SER A 562 -1.71 -48.08 -4.97
N TRP A 563 -1.57 -48.86 -6.04
CA TRP A 563 -0.61 -48.70 -7.14
C TRP A 563 -0.55 -47.31 -7.82
N THR A 564 -1.51 -46.41 -7.54
CA THR A 564 -1.59 -45.06 -8.09
C THR A 564 -0.56 -44.09 -7.48
N THR A 565 -0.20 -44.23 -6.20
CA THR A 565 0.72 -43.28 -5.51
C THR A 565 2.17 -43.49 -5.93
N LYS A 566 2.58 -44.73 -6.27
CA LYS A 566 3.90 -45.01 -6.87
C LYS A 566 4.02 -44.42 -8.28
N GLY A 567 2.92 -44.37 -9.04
CA GLY A 567 2.87 -43.71 -10.36
C GLY A 567 3.02 -42.19 -10.27
N VAL A 568 2.46 -41.56 -9.23
CA VAL A 568 2.57 -40.10 -9.01
C VAL A 568 3.98 -39.71 -8.57
N ILE A 569 4.63 -40.49 -7.70
CA ILE A 569 6.02 -40.21 -7.26
C ILE A 569 7.01 -40.39 -8.42
N ILE A 570 6.83 -41.42 -9.26
CA ILE A 570 7.64 -41.59 -10.48
C ILE A 570 7.37 -40.46 -11.48
N GLY A 571 6.11 -40.03 -11.63
CA GLY A 571 5.74 -38.89 -12.48
C GLY A 571 6.39 -37.57 -12.04
N ILE A 572 6.43 -37.29 -10.73
CA ILE A 572 7.08 -36.10 -10.17
C ILE A 572 8.60 -36.15 -10.34
N MET A 573 9.23 -37.32 -10.19
CA MET A 573 10.67 -37.48 -10.45
C MET A 573 11.02 -37.33 -11.94
N VAL A 574 10.17 -37.82 -12.85
CA VAL A 574 10.36 -37.67 -14.30
C VAL A 574 10.20 -36.21 -14.73
N ILE A 575 9.22 -35.48 -14.17
CA ILE A 575 9.03 -34.04 -14.43
C ILE A 575 10.20 -33.21 -13.85
N GLY A 576 10.68 -33.55 -12.66
CA GLY A 576 11.82 -32.91 -12.00
C GLY A 576 13.15 -33.07 -12.75
N ILE A 577 13.30 -34.12 -13.56
CA ILE A 577 14.48 -34.35 -14.41
C ILE A 577 14.28 -33.76 -15.82
N PHE A 578 13.07 -33.81 -16.37
CA PHE A 578 12.80 -33.31 -17.72
C PHE A 578 12.82 -31.78 -17.83
N LEU A 579 12.32 -31.04 -16.82
CA LEU A 579 12.31 -29.57 -16.88
C LEU A 579 13.72 -28.97 -16.97
N PRO A 580 14.70 -29.38 -16.15
CA PRO A 580 16.07 -28.88 -16.24
C PRO A 580 16.75 -29.24 -17.57
N VAL A 581 16.49 -30.44 -18.11
CA VAL A 581 17.06 -30.90 -19.39
C VAL A 581 16.47 -30.10 -20.56
N MET A 582 15.16 -29.86 -20.58
CA MET A 582 14.52 -29.01 -21.59
C MET A 582 15.00 -27.55 -21.51
N THR A 583 15.20 -27.04 -20.29
CA THR A 583 15.76 -25.70 -20.07
C THR A 583 17.19 -25.61 -20.60
N LEU A 584 18.01 -26.64 -20.38
CA LEU A 584 19.38 -26.73 -20.90
C LEU A 584 19.39 -26.80 -22.44
N PHE A 585 18.51 -27.61 -23.05
CA PHE A 585 18.38 -27.68 -24.52
C PHE A 585 17.93 -26.35 -25.11
N PHE A 586 16.99 -25.65 -24.46
CA PHE A 586 16.54 -24.33 -24.90
C PHE A 586 17.67 -23.29 -24.82
N VAL A 587 18.46 -23.28 -23.74
CA VAL A 587 19.62 -22.40 -23.61
C VAL A 587 20.67 -22.71 -24.68
N LEU A 588 20.98 -23.99 -24.93
CA LEU A 588 21.91 -24.41 -25.97
C LEU A 588 21.41 -24.03 -27.38
N TYR A 589 20.11 -24.18 -27.64
CA TYR A 589 19.47 -23.77 -28.88
C TYR A 589 19.55 -22.25 -29.10
N VAL A 590 19.27 -21.44 -28.07
CA VAL A 590 19.39 -19.97 -28.14
C VAL A 590 20.85 -19.54 -28.34
N MET A 591 21.80 -20.23 -27.71
CA MET A 591 23.23 -19.99 -27.91
C MET A 591 23.69 -20.31 -29.33
N ASP A 592 23.25 -21.43 -29.90
CA ASP A 592 23.58 -21.80 -31.28
C ASP A 592 22.91 -20.86 -32.29
N PHE A 593 21.64 -20.48 -32.06
CA PHE A 593 20.95 -19.46 -32.86
C PHE A 593 21.69 -18.13 -32.84
N ARG A 594 22.16 -17.66 -31.68
CA ARG A 594 23.00 -16.46 -31.58
C ARG A 594 24.33 -16.60 -32.33
N LYS A 595 24.95 -17.78 -32.30
CA LYS A 595 26.20 -18.08 -33.02
C LYS A 595 25.99 -18.06 -34.54
N GLN A 596 24.91 -18.67 -35.01
CA GLN A 596 24.51 -18.66 -36.43
C GLN A 596 24.13 -17.25 -36.90
N TRP A 597 23.41 -16.48 -36.08
CA TRP A 597 23.05 -15.10 -36.38
C TRP A 597 24.28 -14.19 -36.48
N ARG A 598 25.26 -14.34 -35.58
CA ARG A 598 26.55 -13.63 -35.67
C ARG A 598 27.32 -14.00 -36.94
N LYS A 599 27.36 -15.29 -37.32
CA LYS A 599 27.98 -15.73 -38.59
C LYS A 599 27.29 -15.13 -39.82
N ARG A 600 25.95 -15.09 -39.86
CA ARG A 600 25.19 -14.44 -40.94
C ARG A 600 25.42 -12.93 -41.00
N LYS A 601 25.54 -12.27 -39.85
CA LYS A 601 25.83 -10.83 -39.78
C LYS A 601 27.25 -10.48 -40.24
N LEU A 602 28.22 -11.36 -39.99
CA LEU A 602 29.60 -11.26 -40.51
C LEU A 602 29.68 -11.55 -42.02
N SER A 603 28.92 -12.55 -42.50
CA SER A 603 28.82 -12.87 -43.93
C SER A 603 28.17 -11.74 -44.74
N ASN A 604 27.10 -11.12 -44.22
CA ASN A 604 26.43 -10.01 -44.91
C ASN A 604 27.27 -8.71 -44.90
N LYS A 605 28.15 -8.53 -43.90
CA LYS A 605 29.08 -7.40 -43.85
C LYS A 605 30.21 -7.50 -44.88
N MET A 606 30.61 -8.72 -45.27
CA MET A 606 31.59 -8.95 -46.33
C MET A 606 31.01 -8.79 -47.75
N THR A 607 29.69 -8.89 -47.92
CA THR A 607 29.03 -8.72 -49.24
C THR A 607 28.60 -7.28 -49.55
N ASP A 608 28.47 -6.41 -48.55
CA ASP A 608 28.04 -5.01 -48.72
C ASP A 608 29.19 -4.03 -49.05
N GLU A 609 30.47 -4.42 -48.89
CA GLU A 609 31.61 -3.57 -49.28
C GLU A 609 31.92 -3.59 -50.79
N ASN A 610 31.21 -4.38 -51.60
CA ASN A 610 31.50 -4.58 -53.03
C ASN A 610 30.41 -4.11 -54.02
N ARG A 611 29.47 -3.24 -53.61
CA ARG A 611 28.43 -2.71 -54.52
C ARG A 611 28.24 -1.20 -54.40
N TYR A 612 29.22 -0.43 -54.87
CA TYR A 612 28.99 0.94 -55.34
C TYR A 612 29.63 1.13 -56.72
N ALA A 613 28.87 0.81 -57.77
CA ALA A 613 29.07 1.33 -59.12
C ALA A 613 27.70 1.82 -59.63
N PRO A 614 27.62 3.00 -60.27
CA PRO A 614 26.34 3.64 -60.61
C PRO A 614 25.68 2.98 -61.84
N PRO A 615 24.33 2.94 -61.92
CA PRO A 615 23.64 2.31 -63.04
C PRO A 615 23.47 3.27 -64.24
N PRO A 616 23.39 2.76 -65.48
CA PRO A 616 23.01 3.54 -66.65
C PRO A 616 21.49 3.62 -66.84
N THR A 617 21.06 4.70 -67.49
CA THR A 617 19.69 5.08 -67.87
C THR A 617 19.10 4.21 -68.99
N VAL A 618 17.83 3.78 -68.88
CA VAL A 618 16.97 3.38 -70.02
C VAL A 618 15.49 3.73 -69.76
N ALA A 619 14.77 3.99 -70.85
CA ALA A 619 13.53 4.75 -71.04
C ALA A 619 12.19 3.98 -70.88
N ALA A 620 11.11 4.75 -71.08
CA ALA A 620 9.68 4.49 -70.88
C ALA A 620 9.03 3.45 -71.82
N ASN A 621 8.03 2.71 -71.30
CA ASN A 621 6.60 2.85 -71.65
C ASN A 621 5.74 1.71 -71.05
N ASP A 622 4.44 2.00 -70.94
CA ASP A 622 3.28 1.11 -70.77
C ASP A 622 2.85 0.65 -69.36
N ARG A 623 1.72 1.22 -68.91
CA ARG A 623 0.81 0.70 -67.87
C ARG A 623 -0.60 0.52 -68.44
N PRO A 624 -1.31 -0.56 -68.05
CA PRO A 624 -2.77 -0.57 -67.95
C PRO A 624 -3.27 -0.73 -66.49
N PRO A 625 -4.59 -0.55 -66.23
CA PRO A 625 -5.10 0.09 -65.02
C PRO A 625 -5.63 -0.85 -63.92
N TYR A 626 -5.79 -0.26 -62.71
CA TYR A 626 -6.36 -0.85 -61.49
C TYR A 626 -7.89 -1.04 -61.56
N PRO A 627 -8.45 -2.08 -60.92
CA PRO A 627 -9.88 -2.13 -60.59
C PRO A 627 -10.20 -1.56 -59.20
N ARG A 628 -11.30 -0.80 -59.12
CA ARG A 628 -12.01 -0.36 -57.90
C ARG A 628 -13.12 -1.36 -57.55
N PHE A 629 -13.34 -1.61 -56.26
CA PHE A 629 -14.63 -2.02 -55.66
C PHE A 629 -14.62 -1.48 -54.21
N GLN A 630 -15.40 -0.46 -53.81
CA GLN A 630 -16.84 -0.28 -53.60
C GLN A 630 -17.43 -1.05 -52.39
N ILE A 631 -17.99 -0.25 -51.47
CA ILE A 631 -18.62 -0.55 -50.18
C ILE A 631 -20.10 -0.88 -50.44
N THR A 632 -20.65 -1.83 -49.70
CA THR A 632 -22.11 -2.00 -49.53
C THR A 632 -22.43 -2.22 -48.06
N GLU A 633 -23.27 -1.31 -47.52
CA GLU A 633 -24.19 -1.57 -46.42
C GLU A 633 -25.26 -2.57 -46.89
N ASP A 634 -25.72 -3.46 -46.01
CA ASP A 634 -27.16 -3.66 -45.83
C ASP A 634 -27.50 -4.44 -44.56
N GLN A 635 -28.74 -4.19 -44.13
CA GLN A 635 -29.44 -4.54 -42.89
C GLN A 635 -29.78 -6.03 -42.76
N ASP A 636 -29.83 -6.51 -41.50
CA ASP A 636 -31.00 -7.16 -40.87
C ASP A 636 -30.85 -7.16 -39.33
#